data_AF-H2XPS1-F1
#
_entry.id   AF-H2XPS1-F1
#
_cell.length_a   1.000
_cell.length_b   1.000
_cell.length_c   1.000
_cell.angle_alpha   90.00
_cell.angle_beta   90.00
_cell.angle_gamma   90.00
#
_symmetry.space_group_name_H-M   'P 1'
#
loop_
_entity.id
_entity.type
_entity.pdbx_description
1 polymer ?
#
loop_
_entity_poly.entity_id
_entity_poly.type
_entity_poly.pdbx_seq_one_letter_code
_entity_poly.pdbx_strand_id
1 'polypeptide(L)' 'MFLADVVTGEYCGGSANIIAPPARQSALSKSELYDSVVDNSSNPTIFVVFKDASAYPKYLLTYTS' A
#
# COMPACT_ATOMS: atom_id res chain seq x y z
N MET A 1 -16.90 7.42 -4.95
CA MET A 1 -15.94 6.31 -4.68
C MET A 1 -15.05 6.16 -5.90
N PHE A 2 -13.77 5.84 -5.76
CA PHE A 2 -12.90 5.53 -6.91
C PHE A 2 -12.68 4.04 -7.02
N LEU A 3 -12.72 3.51 -8.24
CA LEU A 3 -12.10 2.24 -8.58
C LEU A 3 -10.73 2.54 -9.18
N ALA A 4 -9.67 2.04 -8.56
CA ALA A 4 -8.29 2.34 -8.92
C ALA A 4 -7.51 1.04 -9.14
N ASP A 5 -6.59 1.08 -10.10
CA ASP A 5 -5.54 0.06 -10.22
C ASP A 5 -4.38 0.52 -9.32
N VAL A 6 -3.99 -0.31 -8.35
CA VAL A 6 -2.98 0.04 -7.32
C VAL A 6 -1.83 -0.96 -7.37
N VAL A 7 -0.61 -0.46 -7.46
CA VAL A 7 0.62 -1.27 -7.41
C VAL A 7 0.96 -1.55 -5.95
N THR A 8 0.51 -2.70 -5.45
CA THR A 8 0.72 -3.10 -4.04
C THR A 8 2.06 -3.78 -3.81
N GLY A 9 2.61 -4.45 -4.84
CA GLY A 9 3.93 -5.10 -4.78
C GLY A 9 4.08 -6.06 -3.60
N GLU A 10 5.27 -6.10 -3.00
CA GLU A 10 5.49 -6.82 -1.76
C GLU A 10 5.02 -5.99 -0.57
N TYR A 11 4.28 -6.61 0.34
CA TYR A 11 3.70 -5.95 1.49
C TYR A 11 4.14 -6.56 2.82
N CYS A 12 4.02 -5.77 3.89
CA CYS A 12 4.20 -6.21 5.26
C CYS A 12 3.14 -5.60 6.18
N GLY A 13 3.09 -6.03 7.45
CA GLY A 13 2.18 -5.45 8.44
C GLY A 13 2.48 -3.96 8.67
N GLY A 14 1.45 -3.14 8.62
CA GLY A 14 1.53 -1.71 8.92
C GLY A 14 1.52 -1.41 10.42
N SER A 15 1.90 -0.19 10.78
CA SER A 15 1.78 0.34 12.13
C SER A 15 1.42 1.82 12.09
N ALA A 16 0.90 2.34 13.21
CA ALA A 16 0.54 3.75 13.30
C ALA A 16 1.79 4.64 13.20
N ASN A 17 1.62 5.84 12.60
CA ASN A 17 2.64 6.90 12.50
C ASN A 17 3.89 6.58 11.66
N ILE A 18 3.85 5.57 10.78
CA ILE A 18 4.93 5.37 9.80
C ILE A 18 4.72 6.29 8.59
N ILE A 19 5.82 6.89 8.12
CA ILE A 19 5.84 7.78 6.95
C ILE A 19 6.37 7.10 5.68
N ALA A 20 6.88 5.88 5.82
CA ALA A 20 7.39 5.03 4.75
C ALA A 20 7.21 3.56 5.13
N PRO A 21 7.18 2.63 4.15
CA PRO A 21 7.18 1.21 4.43
C PRO A 21 8.45 0.79 5.18
N PRO A 22 8.37 -0.23 6.04
CA PRO A 22 9.56 -0.86 6.62
C PRO A 22 10.54 -1.40 5.57
N ALA A 23 11.81 -1.54 5.95
CA ALA A 23 12.80 -2.25 5.15
C ALA A 23 12.44 -3.74 5.05
N ARG A 24 12.73 -4.37 3.91
CA ARG A 24 12.49 -5.80 3.71
C ARG A 24 13.34 -6.60 4.68
N GLN A 25 12.78 -7.70 5.20
CA GLN A 25 13.48 -8.51 6.19
C GLN A 25 14.76 -9.16 5.63
N SER A 26 14.76 -9.48 4.33
CA SER A 26 15.91 -10.02 3.59
C SER A 26 16.78 -8.93 2.93
N ALA A 27 16.51 -7.65 3.19
CA ALA A 27 17.20 -6.55 2.53
C ALA A 27 18.70 -6.55 2.84
N LEU A 28 19.52 -6.40 1.81
CA LEU A 28 20.97 -6.20 1.97
C LEU A 28 21.29 -4.76 2.42
N SER A 29 20.36 -3.84 2.20
CA SER A 29 20.49 -2.43 2.58
C SER A 29 19.17 -1.86 3.09
N LYS A 30 19.23 -0.87 3.99
CA LYS A 30 18.02 -0.16 4.49
C LYS A 30 17.23 0.58 3.41
N SER A 31 17.75 0.67 2.18
CA SER A 31 17.07 1.32 1.05
C SER A 31 16.06 0.40 0.35
N GLU A 32 16.13 -0.92 0.59
CA GLU A 32 15.18 -1.89 0.04
C GLU A 32 13.96 -1.97 0.96
N LEU A 33 12.96 -1.12 0.68
CA LEU A 33 11.71 -1.07 1.42
C LEU A 33 10.65 -2.01 0.80
N TYR A 34 9.65 -2.39 1.59
CA TYR A 34 8.41 -2.94 1.03
C TYR A 34 7.71 -1.91 0.12
N ASP A 35 6.82 -2.37 -0.74
CA ASP A 35 6.09 -1.50 -1.67
C ASP A 35 4.82 -0.93 -1.03
N SER A 36 4.19 -1.69 -0.14
CA SER A 36 3.01 -1.29 0.62
C SER A 36 2.96 -1.89 2.02
N VAL A 37 2.04 -1.41 2.84
CA VAL A 37 1.70 -2.05 4.12
C VAL A 37 0.22 -2.41 4.19
N VAL A 38 -0.10 -3.41 4.99
CA VAL A 38 -1.47 -3.94 5.15
C VAL A 38 -1.93 -3.96 6.60
N ASP A 39 -3.24 -4.03 6.79
CA ASP A 39 -3.89 -4.23 8.09
C ASP A 39 -3.61 -5.60 8.70
N ASN A 40 -3.63 -6.66 7.87
CA ASN A 40 -3.37 -8.03 8.29
C ASN A 40 -2.57 -8.77 7.22
N SER A 41 -1.35 -9.22 7.55
CA SER A 41 -0.48 -9.89 6.58
C SER A 41 -0.95 -11.28 6.15
N SER A 42 -1.83 -11.94 6.91
CA SER A 42 -2.38 -13.25 6.55
C SER A 42 -3.64 -13.14 5.70
N ASN A 43 -4.44 -12.08 5.86
CA ASN A 43 -5.64 -11.83 5.08
C ASN A 43 -5.89 -10.32 4.95
N PRO A 44 -5.21 -9.64 4.01
CA PRO A 44 -5.24 -8.19 3.92
C PRO A 44 -6.57 -7.69 3.34
N THR A 45 -7.13 -6.65 3.96
CA THR A 45 -8.34 -5.96 3.48
C THR A 45 -8.10 -4.50 3.17
N ILE A 46 -7.02 -3.92 3.70
CA ILE A 46 -6.59 -2.54 3.48
C ILE A 46 -5.13 -2.54 3.04
N PHE A 47 -4.82 -1.78 2.01
CA PHE A 47 -3.46 -1.53 1.55
C PHE A 47 -3.15 -0.04 1.64
N VAL A 48 -1.96 0.29 2.11
CA VAL A 48 -1.43 1.66 2.14
C VAL A 48 -0.19 1.72 1.28
N VAL A 49 -0.22 2.60 0.28
CA VAL A 49 0.91 2.90 -0.62
C VAL A 49 1.45 4.30 -0.32
N PHE A 50 2.77 4.48 -0.49
CA PHE A 50 3.47 5.70 -0.06
C PHE A 50 4.02 6.54 -1.22
N LYS A 51 3.86 6.07 -2.46
CA LYS A 51 4.34 6.77 -3.66
C LYS A 51 3.14 7.25 -4.47
N ASP A 52 3.19 8.49 -4.94
CA ASP A 52 2.08 9.12 -5.69
C ASP A 52 1.69 8.33 -6.94
N ALA A 53 2.68 7.75 -7.63
CA ALA A 53 2.47 6.96 -8.83
C ALA A 53 1.96 5.52 -8.58
N SER A 54 1.81 5.09 -7.32
CA SER A 54 1.37 3.72 -6.99
C SER A 54 -0.14 3.50 -7.13
N ALA A 55 -0.93 4.55 -7.34
CA ALA A 55 -2.38 4.44 -7.49
C ALA A 55 -2.86 5.22 -8.72
N TYR A 56 -3.49 4.52 -9.66
CA TYR A 56 -4.11 5.14 -10.83
C TYR A 56 -5.65 5.12 -10.68
N PRO A 57 -6.30 6.27 -10.44
CA PRO A 57 -7.76 6.34 -10.32
C PRO A 57 -8.40 6.15 -11.71
N LYS A 58 -8.94 4.96 -11.95
CA LYS A 58 -9.43 4.54 -13.26
C LYS A 58 -10.87 4.99 -13.52
N TYR A 59 -11.71 4.90 -12.50
CA TYR A 59 -13.11 5.30 -12.58
C TYR A 59 -13.55 6.07 -11.33
N LEU A 60 -14.34 7.12 -11.53
CA LEU A 60 -15.07 7.80 -10.48
C LEU A 60 -16.52 7.32 -10.49
N LEU A 61 -16.92 6.69 -9.40
CA LEU A 61 -18.27 6.20 -9.17
C LEU A 61 -19.08 7.25 -8.42
N THR A 62 -20.19 7.67 -9.02
CA THR A 62 -21.14 8.65 -8.48
C THR A 62 -22.41 7.93 -8.02
N TYR A 63 -22.86 8.25 -6.82
CA TYR A 63 -24.04 7.64 -6.20
C TYR A 63 -24.96 8.72 -5.64
N THR A 64 -26.24 8.42 -5.61
CA THR A 64 -27.27 9.19 -4.91
C THR A 64 -27.85 8.32 -3.80
N SER A 65 -28.12 8.93 -2.64
CA SER A 65 -28.76 8.24 -1.52
C SER A 65 -30.27 8.12 -1.70
#